data_AF-A0A355GP03-F1
#
_entry.id   AF-A0A355GP03-F1
#
_cell.length_a   1.000
_cell.length_b   1.000
_cell.length_c   1.000
_cell.angle_alpha   90.00
_cell.angle_beta   90.00
_cell.angle_gamma   90.00
#
_symmetry.space_group_name_H-M   'P 1'
#
loop_
_entity.id
_entity.type
_entity.pdbx_description
1 polymer ?
#
loop_
_entity_poly.entity_id
_entity_poly.type
_entity_poly.pdbx_seq_one_letter_code
_entity_poly.pdbx_strand_id
1 'polypeptide(L)'
;PFETRLIVLQSPGMQYDFTEAEGDATGYKPAHYAANSRVLSANSGMDLRKIKDGTSYTILAGEVRSGIKAWGDPTNFRDPTEGINRNPRGFGSPFTGGAHVLMGDGSVRFLSEDIDPDILKALSTPQGGEPVGEF
;
A
#
# COMPACT_ATOMS: atom_id res chain seq x y z
N PRO A 1 -23.56 -35.03 1.12
CA PRO A 1 -23.38 -33.59 0.79
C PRO A 1 -22.45 -32.93 1.82
N PHE A 2 -21.16 -32.87 1.49
CA PHE A 2 -20.09 -32.39 2.40
C PHE A 2 -19.26 -31.30 1.72
N GLU A 3 -19.93 -30.33 1.13
CA GLU A 3 -19.28 -29.20 0.50
C GLU A 3 -19.39 -27.99 1.42
N THR A 4 -18.34 -27.72 2.17
CA THR A 4 -18.17 -26.44 2.87
C THR A 4 -17.63 -25.44 1.86
N ARG A 5 -18.46 -24.51 1.40
CA ARG A 5 -18.00 -23.36 0.61
C ARG A 5 -17.18 -22.45 1.51
N LEU A 6 -15.86 -22.57 1.44
CA LEU A 6 -14.96 -21.61 2.05
C LEU A 6 -14.98 -20.34 1.20
N ILE A 7 -15.42 -19.22 1.78
CA ILE A 7 -15.24 -17.91 1.15
C ILE A 7 -13.73 -17.71 1.05
N VAL A 8 -13.23 -17.69 -0.18
CA VAL A 8 -11.80 -17.63 -0.49
C VAL A 8 -11.16 -16.44 0.21
N LEU A 9 -10.21 -16.76 1.09
CA LEU A 9 -9.17 -15.88 1.66
C LEU A 9 -9.67 -14.51 2.15
N GLN A 10 -10.51 -14.50 3.19
CA GLN A 10 -10.76 -13.29 3.97
C GLN A 10 -9.63 -13.10 4.99
N SER A 11 -8.82 -12.05 4.81
CA SER A 11 -7.92 -11.53 5.84
C SER A 11 -8.75 -11.16 7.07
N PRO A 12 -8.46 -11.75 8.25
CA PRO A 12 -9.16 -11.41 9.48
C PRO A 12 -9.09 -9.91 9.75
N GLY A 13 -10.20 -9.31 10.20
CA GLY A 13 -10.30 -7.88 10.51
C GLY A 13 -10.57 -6.96 9.31
N MET A 14 -10.47 -7.44 8.07
CA MET A 14 -10.86 -6.65 6.90
C MET A 14 -12.38 -6.62 6.74
N GLN A 15 -12.96 -5.42 6.70
CA GLN A 15 -14.30 -5.26 6.15
C GLN A 15 -14.21 -5.34 4.64
N TYR A 16 -14.61 -6.50 4.13
CA TYR A 16 -14.77 -6.73 2.71
C TYR A 16 -16.09 -6.12 2.23
N ASP A 17 -16.07 -4.80 2.01
CA ASP A 17 -17.09 -4.11 1.21
C ASP A 17 -16.88 -4.45 -0.29
N PHE A 18 -16.84 -5.74 -0.61
CA PHE A 18 -17.03 -6.18 -1.98
C PHE A 18 -18.49 -6.58 -2.10
N THR A 19 -19.30 -5.74 -2.72
CA THR A 19 -20.43 -6.31 -3.44
C THR A 19 -19.86 -7.17 -4.58
N GLU A 20 -20.53 -8.28 -4.96
CA GLU A 20 -20.13 -9.07 -6.14
C GLU A 20 -20.05 -8.22 -7.43
N ALA A 21 -20.53 -6.97 -7.40
CA ALA A 21 -20.43 -5.97 -8.44
C ALA A 21 -19.15 -5.09 -8.37
N GLU A 22 -18.47 -4.99 -7.23
CA GLU A 22 -17.28 -4.15 -6.99
C GLU A 22 -15.94 -4.91 -7.06
N GLY A 23 -15.98 -6.24 -6.91
CA GLY A 23 -14.99 -7.05 -7.60
C GLY A 23 -15.33 -6.92 -9.08
N ASP A 24 -14.53 -6.17 -9.85
CA ASP A 24 -14.76 -5.95 -11.28
C ASP A 24 -15.39 -7.17 -11.93
N ALA A 25 -16.39 -6.94 -12.78
CA ALA A 25 -17.23 -7.92 -13.50
C ALA A 25 -16.48 -9.04 -14.29
N THR A 26 -15.17 -9.13 -14.12
CA THR A 26 -14.16 -10.00 -14.72
C THR A 26 -13.71 -11.17 -13.82
N GLY A 27 -14.02 -11.16 -12.52
CA GLY A 27 -13.74 -12.30 -11.61
C GLY A 27 -12.34 -12.35 -10.98
N TYR A 28 -11.57 -11.26 -11.04
CA TYR A 28 -10.25 -11.18 -10.40
C TYR A 28 -10.34 -11.11 -8.87
N LYS A 29 -9.32 -11.66 -8.19
CA LYS A 29 -9.19 -11.62 -6.72
C LYS A 29 -8.75 -10.24 -6.24
N PRO A 30 -9.07 -9.84 -4.99
CA PRO A 30 -8.66 -8.55 -4.44
C PRO A 30 -7.15 -8.45 -4.18
N ALA A 31 -6.60 -7.25 -4.33
CA ALA A 31 -5.22 -6.90 -3.99
C ALA A 31 -5.17 -6.06 -2.70
N HIS A 32 -4.67 -6.66 -1.62
CA HIS A 32 -4.54 -6.04 -0.29
C HIS A 32 -3.34 -5.09 -0.15
N TYR A 33 -2.67 -4.81 -1.26
CA TYR A 33 -1.53 -3.91 -1.33
C TYR A 33 -1.77 -2.93 -2.47
N ALA A 34 -1.28 -1.71 -2.32
CA ALA A 34 -1.28 -0.71 -3.37
C ALA A 34 0.11 -0.08 -3.50
N ALA A 35 0.42 0.38 -4.71
CA ALA A 35 1.69 1.02 -5.02
C ALA A 35 1.74 2.46 -4.48
N ASN A 36 2.95 2.97 -4.22
CA ASN A 36 3.18 4.38 -3.93
C ASN A 36 3.04 5.20 -5.22
N SER A 37 2.06 6.10 -5.28
CA SER A 37 1.77 6.94 -6.44
C SER A 37 2.90 7.90 -6.82
N ARG A 38 3.79 8.23 -5.89
CA ARG A 38 4.96 9.09 -6.15
C ARG A 38 6.10 8.36 -6.86
N VAL A 39 6.08 7.04 -6.84
CA VAL A 39 7.09 6.18 -7.50
C VAL A 39 6.50 5.47 -8.71
N LEU A 40 5.30 4.91 -8.55
CA LEU A 40 4.58 4.12 -9.54
C LEU A 40 3.27 4.85 -9.89
N SER A 41 3.27 5.55 -11.02
CA SER A 41 2.13 6.34 -11.48
C SER A 41 1.69 5.94 -12.89
N ALA A 42 0.46 6.31 -13.26
CA ALA A 42 -0.09 5.98 -14.56
C ALA A 42 0.78 6.54 -15.69
N ASN A 43 1.04 5.72 -16.70
CA ASN A 43 1.84 6.05 -17.88
C ASN A 43 3.27 6.54 -17.54
N SER A 44 3.84 6.12 -16.40
CA SER A 44 5.21 6.44 -16.01
C SER A 44 6.06 5.17 -15.85
N GLY A 45 7.38 5.35 -16.00
CA GLY A 45 8.36 4.31 -15.75
C GLY A 45 9.47 4.86 -14.85
N MET A 46 9.55 4.35 -13.62
CA MET A 46 10.62 4.70 -12.69
C MET A 46 11.79 3.73 -12.84
N ASP A 47 12.98 4.29 -13.01
CA ASP A 47 14.24 3.54 -12.93
C ASP A 47 14.70 3.58 -11.47
N LEU A 48 15.04 2.42 -10.89
CA LEU A 48 15.55 2.33 -9.51
C LEU A 48 16.75 3.27 -9.26
N ARG A 49 17.59 3.53 -10.27
CA ARG A 49 18.75 4.45 -10.18
C ARG A 49 18.34 5.93 -10.04
N LYS A 50 17.09 6.26 -10.35
CA LYS A 50 16.51 7.61 -10.20
C LYS A 50 15.92 7.86 -8.82
N ILE A 51 15.83 6.83 -7.96
CA ILE A 51 15.52 6.99 -6.54
C ILE A 51 16.79 7.50 -5.85
N LYS A 52 16.84 8.81 -5.58
CA LYS A 52 18.03 9.49 -5.05
C LYS A 52 18.11 9.47 -3.53
N ASP A 53 16.97 9.33 -2.87
CA ASP A 53 16.89 9.29 -1.40
C ASP A 53 17.37 7.94 -0.85
N GLY A 54 17.60 6.97 -1.75
CA GLY A 54 18.06 5.62 -1.44
C GLY A 54 16.90 4.63 -1.48
N THR A 55 17.11 3.50 -2.14
CA THR A 55 16.07 2.47 -2.32
C THR A 55 15.59 1.90 -0.98
N SER A 56 16.44 1.84 0.04
CA SER A 56 16.08 1.40 1.39
C SER A 56 15.20 2.41 2.17
N TYR A 57 15.10 3.64 1.67
CA TYR A 57 14.40 4.76 2.31
C TYR A 57 13.24 5.29 1.46
N THR A 58 12.81 4.54 0.44
CA THR A 58 11.66 4.90 -0.38
C THR A 58 10.64 3.77 -0.38
N ILE A 59 9.41 4.07 0.02
CA ILE A 59 8.29 3.14 -0.01
C ILE A 59 7.88 2.89 -1.47
N LEU A 60 7.78 1.62 -1.87
CA LEU A 60 7.24 1.22 -3.18
C LEU A 60 5.77 0.84 -3.13
N ALA A 61 5.34 0.18 -2.06
CA ALA A 61 3.98 -0.30 -1.89
C ALA A 61 3.66 -0.46 -0.40
N GLY A 62 2.38 -0.44 -0.05
CA GLY A 62 1.92 -0.63 1.32
C GLY A 62 0.62 -1.41 1.38
N GLU A 63 0.33 -1.96 2.55
CA GLU A 63 -0.97 -2.58 2.85
C GLU A 63 -2.10 -1.56 2.66
N VAL A 64 -3.26 -2.04 2.22
CA VAL A 64 -4.50 -1.25 2.15
C VAL A 64 -5.63 -1.97 2.87
N ARG A 65 -6.39 -1.20 3.65
CA ARG A 65 -7.55 -1.71 4.42
C ARG A 65 -8.92 -1.42 3.80
N SER A 66 -8.98 -0.50 2.84
CA SER A 66 -10.23 0.01 2.26
C SER A 66 -10.01 0.48 0.84
N GLY A 67 -11.07 0.54 0.02
CA GLY A 67 -10.95 0.85 -1.42
C GLY A 67 -10.11 -0.17 -2.17
N ILE A 68 -10.24 -1.44 -1.78
CA ILE A 68 -9.47 -2.57 -2.29
C ILE A 68 -9.81 -2.76 -3.77
N LYS A 69 -8.78 -2.95 -4.60
CA LYS A 69 -8.92 -3.10 -6.05
C LYS A 69 -8.69 -4.54 -6.48
N ALA A 70 -9.17 -4.88 -7.68
CA ALA A 70 -8.88 -6.14 -8.31
C ALA A 70 -7.38 -6.31 -8.56
N TRP A 71 -6.92 -7.57 -8.53
CA TRP A 71 -5.56 -7.93 -8.92
C TRP A 71 -5.28 -7.49 -10.35
N GLY A 72 -4.15 -6.83 -10.56
CA GLY A 72 -3.73 -6.34 -11.88
C GLY A 72 -4.41 -5.03 -12.32
N ASP A 73 -5.23 -4.39 -11.48
CA ASP A 73 -5.73 -3.03 -11.77
C ASP A 73 -4.53 -2.06 -11.88
N PRO A 74 -4.29 -1.46 -13.07
CA PRO A 74 -3.15 -0.59 -13.31
C PRO A 74 -3.23 0.74 -12.54
N THR A 75 -4.38 1.04 -11.93
CA THR A 75 -4.63 2.24 -11.15
C THR A 75 -4.48 2.02 -9.65
N ASN A 76 -3.99 0.86 -9.20
CA ASN A 76 -3.88 0.51 -7.80
C ASN A 76 -2.65 1.15 -7.12
N PHE A 77 -2.68 2.48 -7.00
CA PHE A 77 -1.68 3.29 -6.30
C PHE A 77 -2.34 4.26 -5.32
N ARG A 78 -1.64 4.58 -4.21
CA ARG A 78 -2.04 5.52 -3.15
C ARG A 78 -0.90 6.48 -2.85
N ASP A 79 -1.21 7.67 -2.33
CA ASP A 79 -0.19 8.58 -1.80
C ASP A 79 0.12 8.19 -0.34
N PRO A 80 1.36 7.78 0.01
CA PRO A 80 1.68 7.42 1.39
C PRO A 80 1.69 8.62 2.34
N THR A 81 1.76 9.86 1.85
CA THR A 81 1.70 11.06 2.71
C THR A 81 0.33 11.28 3.35
N GLU A 82 -0.69 10.52 2.94
CA GLU A 82 -2.02 10.50 3.56
C GLU A 82 -2.03 9.82 4.95
N GLY A 83 -0.88 9.32 5.42
CA GLY A 83 -0.73 8.70 6.73
C GLY A 83 -1.02 7.20 6.73
N ILE A 84 -0.40 6.51 7.69
CA ILE A 84 -0.69 5.09 7.97
C ILE A 84 -1.93 5.01 8.86
N ASN A 85 -2.92 4.22 8.45
CA ASN A 85 -4.21 4.09 9.15
C ASN A 85 -5.07 5.38 9.27
N ARG A 86 -4.63 6.52 8.73
CA ARG A 86 -5.35 7.81 8.86
C ARG A 86 -6.44 8.04 7.81
N ASN A 87 -6.18 7.64 6.56
CA ASN A 87 -7.10 7.87 5.44
C ASN A 87 -7.56 6.53 4.81
N PRO A 88 -8.85 6.32 4.49
CA PRO A 88 -9.31 5.13 3.76
C PRO A 88 -8.68 4.95 2.36
N ARG A 89 -8.21 6.04 1.77
CA ARG A 89 -7.44 6.06 0.52
C ARG A 89 -5.93 6.04 0.74
N GLY A 90 -5.44 6.04 1.97
CA GLY A 90 -4.02 5.87 2.30
C GLY A 90 -3.60 4.40 2.42
N PHE A 91 -2.39 4.18 2.91
CA PHE A 91 -1.94 2.87 3.38
C PHE A 91 -2.48 2.58 4.78
N GLY A 92 -2.69 1.30 5.08
CA GLY A 92 -3.19 0.89 6.37
C GLY A 92 -3.55 -0.58 6.47
N SER A 93 -3.57 -1.06 7.70
CA SER A 93 -3.95 -2.41 8.10
C SER A 93 -5.31 -2.37 8.81
N PRO A 94 -6.10 -3.46 8.78
CA PRO A 94 -7.27 -3.57 9.66
C PRO A 94 -6.91 -3.63 11.15
N PHE A 95 -5.65 -3.93 11.48
CA PHE A 95 -5.17 -4.03 12.84
C PHE A 95 -4.64 -2.69 13.35
N THR A 96 -4.80 -2.44 14.65
CA THR A 96 -4.30 -1.23 15.32
C THR A 96 -2.78 -1.22 15.38
N GLY A 97 -2.18 -0.05 15.23
CA GLY A 97 -0.77 0.18 15.52
C GLY A 97 0.10 0.46 14.30
N GLY A 98 -0.36 0.16 13.08
CA GLY A 98 0.42 0.46 11.87
C GLY A 98 0.11 -0.43 10.68
N ALA A 99 1.02 -0.44 9.72
CA ALA A 99 0.93 -1.26 8.51
C ALA A 99 2.32 -1.65 7.99
N HIS A 100 2.38 -2.75 7.23
CA HIS A 100 3.60 -3.11 6.53
C HIS A 100 3.73 -2.38 5.20
N VAL A 101 4.96 -1.98 4.90
CA VAL A 101 5.35 -1.36 3.64
C VAL A 101 6.53 -2.09 3.02
N LEU A 102 6.54 -2.14 1.69
CA LEU A 102 7.65 -2.62 0.88
C LEU A 102 8.54 -1.44 0.50
N MET A 103 9.84 -1.57 0.74
CA MET A 103 10.86 -0.58 0.39
C MET A 103 11.42 -0.86 -1.01
N GLY A 104 12.07 0.15 -1.60
CA GLY A 104 12.74 0.10 -2.90
C GLY A 104 13.83 -0.95 -3.04
N ASP A 105 14.44 -1.36 -1.94
CA ASP A 105 15.47 -2.42 -1.88
C ASP A 105 14.88 -3.83 -1.70
N GLY A 106 13.55 -3.96 -1.64
CA GLY A 106 12.85 -5.22 -1.42
C GLY A 106 12.68 -5.60 0.05
N SER A 107 13.20 -4.82 0.99
CA SER A 107 12.93 -5.03 2.42
C SER A 107 11.49 -4.65 2.78
N VAL A 108 10.93 -5.34 3.77
CA VAL A 108 9.61 -5.02 4.33
C VAL A 108 9.82 -4.42 5.72
N ARG A 109 9.15 -3.31 5.99
CA ARG A 109 9.20 -2.63 7.30
C ARG A 109 7.80 -2.42 7.83
N PHE A 110 7.66 -2.44 9.15
CA PHE A 110 6.45 -2.04 9.82
C PHE A 110 6.52 -0.55 10.13
N LEU A 111 5.51 0.22 9.73
CA LEU A 111 5.39 1.64 10.06
C LEU A 111 4.24 1.86 11.03
N SER A 112 4.52 2.60 12.10
CA SER A 112 3.52 3.01 13.09
C SER A 112 2.49 3.97 12.48
N GLU A 113 1.25 3.92 12.97
CA GLU A 113 0.22 4.92 12.66
C GLU A 113 0.46 6.30 13.31
N ASP A 114 1.40 6.35 14.26
CA ASP A 114 1.89 7.56 14.93
C ASP A 114 3.24 8.04 14.40
N ILE A 115 3.70 7.51 13.25
CA ILE A 115 4.90 8.00 12.58
C ILE A 115 4.83 9.51 12.33
N ASP A 116 5.95 10.20 12.51
CA ASP A 116 6.07 11.61 12.19
C ASP A 116 5.70 11.84 10.71
N PRO A 117 4.72 12.71 10.39
CA PRO A 117 4.34 13.02 9.02
C PRO A 117 5.51 13.47 8.13
N ASP A 118 6.51 14.15 8.68
CA ASP A 118 7.68 14.62 7.93
C ASP A 118 8.59 13.44 7.56
N ILE A 119 8.77 12.47 8.47
CA ILE A 119 9.49 11.23 8.17
C ILE A 119 8.74 10.43 7.12
N LEU A 120 7.41 10.27 7.28
CA LEU A 120 6.60 9.53 6.32
C LEU A 120 6.65 10.18 4.93
N LYS A 121 6.64 11.51 4.87
CA LYS A 121 6.78 12.25 3.62
C LYS A 121 8.13 12.01 2.96
N ALA A 122 9.22 12.06 3.73
CA ALA A 122 10.56 11.77 3.23
C ALA A 122 10.64 10.33 2.67
N LEU A 123 10.03 9.36 3.35
CA LEU A 123 9.94 7.96 2.87
C LEU A 123 9.04 7.77 1.64
N SER A 124 8.12 8.70 1.41
CA SER A 124 7.17 8.63 0.30
C SER A 124 7.77 9.13 -1.01
N THR A 125 8.81 9.95 -0.95
CA THR A 125 9.42 10.56 -2.13
C THR A 125 10.62 9.76 -2.64
N PRO A 126 10.82 9.68 -3.97
CA PRO A 126 12.04 9.14 -4.55
C PRO A 126 13.16 10.19 -4.75
N GLN A 127 12.84 11.48 -4.61
CA GLN A 127 13.75 12.62 -4.85
C GLN A 127 13.52 13.77 -3.82
N GLY A 128 13.07 13.44 -2.62
CA GLY A 128 13.03 14.36 -1.50
C GLY A 128 14.38 14.36 -0.79
N GLY A 129 15.18 15.40 -1.03
CA GLY A 129 16.41 15.67 -0.26
C GLY A 129 16.16 16.04 1.22
N GLU A 130 15.10 15.49 1.81
CA GLU A 130 14.71 15.64 3.20
C GLU A 130 15.53 14.66 4.06
N PRO A 131 16.04 15.08 5.23
CA PRO A 131 16.81 14.20 6.09
C PRO A 131 15.90 13.10 6.67
N VAL A 132 16.14 11.85 6.28
CA VAL A 132 15.41 10.69 6.83
C VAL A 132 16.09 10.24 8.12
N GLY A 133 15.36 10.27 9.25
CA GLY A 133 15.82 9.75 10.55
C GLY A 133 15.76 8.23 10.65
N GLU A 134 16.01 7.66 11.85
CA GLU A 134 15.67 6.25 12.13
C GLU A 134 14.15 6.12 12.36
N PHE A 135 13.52 5.12 11.75
CA PHE A 135 12.07 4.85 11.78
C PHE A 135 11.80 3.34 11.84
#